data_AF-A0A828RSC9-F1
#
_entry.id   AF-A0A828RSC9-F1
#
_cell.length_a   1.000
_cell.length_b   1.000
_cell.length_c   1.000
_cell.angle_alpha   90.00
_cell.angle_beta   90.00
_cell.angle_gamma   90.00
#
_symmetry.space_group_name_H-M   'P 1'
#
loop_
_entity.id
_entity.type
_entity.pdbx_description
1 polymer ?
#
loop_
_entity_poly.entity_id
_entity_poly.type
_entity_poly.pdbx_seq_one_letter_code
_entity_poly.pdbx_strand_id
1 'polypeptide(L)'
;MRVYEFARKYNMTSKEVVTVCQELGIEVKAQSKLNDESLEVLNGRLSQGKDTEVKEIKEVVKPTVIKRQKVKKPMLYVVTECEPFTNLGELGKVSKAFVEAQEGDVIVALPKYLNISETFGNEMDWLMDLPVKFGTHEARASIFKLVEGNVTYLFVGNDHYFHRNEIYGFADDVERFAFFNRAILDVLPLLGMQVGEIQVNEWHTSMLPLMLHVDYHQHPYFSKVKTTLNIHNLEYQGWYDASILTEVLGISREYYDNGLTRMGDSVNLLKSGIETAHKVVLTDISAGQMKLDGMVNSGITAVLENKVLNQAV
;
A
#
# COMPACT_ATOMS: atom_id res chain seq x y z
N MET A 1 17.55 41.43 8.39
CA MET A 1 17.13 40.56 7.26
C MET A 1 16.63 39.22 7.83
N ARG A 2 15.60 38.56 7.27
CA ARG A 2 15.18 37.22 7.78
C ARG A 2 16.16 36.14 7.33
N VAL A 3 16.35 35.08 8.13
CA VAL A 3 17.29 33.99 7.83
C VAL A 3 17.03 33.36 6.46
N TYR A 4 15.77 33.14 6.07
CA TYR A 4 15.45 32.57 4.76
C TYR A 4 15.78 33.52 3.59
N GLU A 5 15.73 34.84 3.79
CA GLU A 5 16.07 35.84 2.77
C GLU A 5 17.57 35.85 2.53
N PHE A 6 18.34 35.76 3.62
CA PHE A 6 19.79 35.61 3.58
C PHE A 6 20.18 34.29 2.89
N ALA A 7 19.54 33.19 3.26
CA ALA A 7 19.76 31.88 2.66
C ALA A 7 19.54 31.92 1.15
N ARG A 8 18.44 32.53 0.70
CA ARG A 8 18.14 32.70 -0.73
C ARG A 8 19.20 33.54 -1.46
N LYS A 9 19.74 34.59 -0.84
CA LYS A 9 20.78 35.45 -1.43
C LYS A 9 22.08 34.69 -1.73
N TYR A 10 22.43 33.71 -0.89
CA TYR A 10 23.67 32.92 -1.03
C TYR A 10 23.42 31.49 -1.54
N ASN A 11 22.21 31.20 -2.04
CA ASN A 11 21.79 29.89 -2.53
C ASN A 11 21.98 28.75 -1.50
N MET A 12 21.69 29.05 -0.24
CA MET A 12 21.70 28.13 0.90
C MET A 12 20.27 27.86 1.39
N THR A 13 20.12 26.83 2.22
CA THR A 13 18.92 26.56 3.02
C THR A 13 18.98 27.31 4.35
N SER A 14 17.82 27.59 4.95
CA SER A 14 17.75 28.21 6.29
C SER A 14 18.46 27.38 7.35
N LYS A 15 18.54 26.04 7.18
CA LYS A 15 19.24 25.15 8.10
C LYS A 15 20.76 25.33 8.01
N GLU A 16 21.31 25.44 6.81
CA GLU A 16 22.74 25.69 6.59
C GLU A 16 23.16 27.05 7.13
N VAL A 17 22.33 28.09 6.95
CA VAL A 17 22.61 29.41 7.54
C VAL A 17 22.63 29.34 9.07
N VAL A 18 21.70 28.60 9.70
CA VAL A 18 21.69 28.40 11.16
C VAL A 18 22.92 27.64 11.63
N THR A 19 23.35 26.59 10.91
CA THR A 19 24.59 25.87 11.22
C THR A 19 25.81 26.79 11.18
N VAL A 20 25.95 27.61 10.13
CA VAL A 20 27.05 28.58 10.01
C VAL A 20 26.99 29.62 11.13
N CYS A 21 25.81 30.07 11.53
CA CYS A 21 25.67 30.98 12.68
C CYS A 21 26.14 30.32 13.98
N GLN A 22 25.77 29.06 14.23
CA GLN A 22 26.20 28.31 15.41
C GLN A 22 27.72 28.10 15.46
N GLU A 23 28.34 27.80 14.32
CA GLU A 23 29.81 27.69 14.20
C GLU A 23 30.53 29.01 14.52
N LEU A 24 29.86 30.14 14.28
CA LEU A 24 30.37 31.49 14.55
C LEU A 24 29.95 32.02 15.94
N GLY A 25 29.34 31.17 16.78
CA GLY A 25 28.89 31.54 18.13
C GLY A 25 27.63 32.42 18.16
N ILE A 26 26.89 32.52 17.06
CA ILE A 26 25.67 33.30 16.92
C ILE A 26 24.45 32.40 17.12
N GLU A 27 23.69 32.62 18.18
CA GLU A 27 22.47 31.86 18.44
C GLU A 27 21.26 32.44 17.67
N VAL A 28 20.81 31.72 16.64
CA VAL A 28 19.67 32.16 15.81
C VAL A 28 18.80 30.97 15.37
N LYS A 29 17.48 31.16 15.36
CA LYS A 29 16.52 30.15 14.86
C LYS A 29 16.15 30.45 13.41
N ALA A 30 15.84 29.41 12.62
CA ALA A 30 15.54 29.51 11.18
C ALA A 30 14.41 30.50 10.80
N GLN A 31 13.50 30.80 11.72
CA GLN A 31 12.37 31.73 11.52
C GLN A 31 12.67 33.17 11.99
N SER A 32 13.86 33.41 12.54
CA SER A 32 14.24 34.68 13.17
C SER A 32 14.81 35.68 12.16
N LYS A 33 14.98 36.92 12.62
CA LYS A 33 15.76 37.94 11.92
C LYS A 33 17.21 37.89 12.37
N LEU A 34 18.13 38.06 11.44
CA LEU A 34 19.54 38.34 11.71
C LEU A 34 19.68 39.82 12.08
N ASN A 35 20.39 40.09 13.17
CA ASN A 35 20.82 41.44 13.55
C ASN A 35 21.98 41.90 12.64
N ASP A 36 22.31 43.18 12.69
CA ASP A 36 23.28 43.77 11.77
C ASP A 36 24.70 43.21 11.96
N GLU A 37 25.09 42.95 13.22
CA GLU A 37 26.37 42.30 13.57
C GLU A 37 26.47 40.87 12.98
N SER A 38 25.40 40.08 13.08
CA SER A 38 25.36 38.73 12.48
C SER A 38 25.44 38.79 10.96
N LEU A 39 24.82 39.80 10.34
CA LEU A 39 24.87 39.96 8.89
C LEU A 39 26.26 40.31 8.39
N GLU A 40 26.98 41.19 9.10
CA GLU A 40 28.34 41.58 8.74
C GLU A 40 29.30 40.39 8.80
N VAL A 41 29.24 39.63 9.90
CA VAL A 41 30.05 38.41 10.11
C VAL A 41 29.76 37.34 9.04
N LEU A 42 28.48 37.08 8.74
CA LEU A 42 28.09 36.10 7.73
C LEU A 42 28.49 36.51 6.31
N ASN A 43 28.31 37.78 5.96
CA ASN A 43 28.73 38.29 4.65
C ASN A 43 30.26 38.21 4.50
N GLY A 44 31.01 38.55 5.55
CA GLY A 44 32.47 38.43 5.57
C GLY A 44 32.95 37.00 5.33
N ARG A 45 32.41 36.03 6.07
CA ARG A 45 32.77 34.61 5.92
C ARG A 45 32.48 34.05 4.52
N LEU A 46 31.35 34.43 3.92
CA LEU A 46 30.93 33.95 2.60
C LEU A 46 31.58 34.71 1.43
N SER A 47 32.16 35.89 1.70
CA SER A 47 32.91 36.67 0.71
C SER A 47 34.38 36.26 0.56
N GLN A 48 34.97 35.60 1.56
CA GLN A 48 36.41 35.25 1.60
C GLN A 48 36.84 34.08 0.69
N GLY A 49 35.97 33.62 -0.21
CA GLY A 49 36.29 32.60 -1.22
C GLY A 49 36.51 33.12 -2.64
N LYS A 50 36.76 34.43 -2.84
CA LYS A 50 36.76 35.09 -4.16
C LYS A 50 38.09 35.72 -4.58
N ASP A 51 39.22 35.06 -4.33
CA ASP A 51 40.45 35.32 -5.10
C ASP A 51 40.87 34.05 -5.84
N THR A 52 40.33 33.88 -7.04
CA THR A 52 40.92 32.99 -8.05
C THR A 52 40.58 33.57 -9.42
N GLU A 53 41.62 33.75 -10.24
CA GLU A 53 41.58 34.35 -11.55
C GLU A 53 40.38 33.90 -12.40
N VAL A 54 39.64 34.88 -12.92
CA VAL A 54 38.54 34.66 -13.85
C VAL A 54 39.13 34.21 -15.19
N LYS A 55 39.29 32.90 -15.39
CA LYS A 55 39.31 32.33 -16.74
C LYS A 55 37.90 32.46 -17.31
N GLU A 56 37.77 33.10 -18.47
CA GLU A 56 36.52 33.13 -19.24
C GLU A 56 36.04 31.70 -19.51
N ILE A 57 35.07 31.23 -18.72
CA ILE A 57 34.30 30.02 -19.02
C ILE A 57 33.22 30.43 -20.01
N LYS A 58 33.53 30.31 -21.31
CA LYS A 58 32.52 30.29 -22.37
C LYS A 58 31.80 28.95 -22.36
N GLU A 59 30.91 28.76 -21.39
CA GLU A 59 29.76 27.87 -21.50
C GLU A 59 28.80 28.13 -20.34
N VAL A 60 27.64 28.70 -20.65
CA VAL A 60 26.52 28.77 -19.71
C VAL A 60 26.01 27.34 -19.54
N VAL A 61 26.54 26.62 -18.55
CA VAL A 61 25.96 25.35 -18.11
C VAL A 61 24.59 25.69 -17.54
N LYS A 62 23.54 25.43 -18.34
CA LYS A 62 22.15 25.53 -17.90
C LYS A 62 22.02 24.73 -16.60
N PRO A 63 21.33 25.24 -15.56
CA PRO A 63 21.13 24.49 -14.33
C PRO A 63 20.51 23.14 -14.69
N THR A 64 21.29 22.08 -14.51
CA THR A 64 20.81 20.72 -14.70
C THR A 64 19.78 20.49 -13.62
N VAL A 65 18.51 20.39 -14.01
CA VAL A 65 17.47 19.84 -13.14
C VAL A 65 17.94 18.44 -12.78
N ILE A 66 18.51 18.28 -11.59
CA ILE A 66 18.71 16.95 -11.00
C ILE A 66 17.28 16.44 -10.82
N LYS A 67 16.82 15.61 -11.76
CA LYS A 67 15.57 14.88 -11.58
C LYS A 67 15.74 14.14 -10.27
N ARG A 68 14.95 14.51 -9.24
CA ARG A 68 14.82 13.71 -8.03
C ARG A 68 14.60 12.28 -8.52
N GLN A 69 15.56 11.39 -8.25
CA GLN A 69 15.37 9.97 -8.53
C GLN A 69 14.08 9.60 -7.82
N LYS A 70 13.11 9.14 -8.59
CA LYS A 70 11.80 8.77 -8.07
C LYS A 70 12.06 7.54 -7.22
N VAL A 71 12.19 7.71 -5.91
CA VAL A 71 12.32 6.57 -4.98
C VAL A 71 11.10 5.70 -5.24
N LYS A 72 11.33 4.49 -5.75
CA LYS A 72 10.27 3.53 -6.04
C LYS A 72 9.66 3.17 -4.69
N LYS A 73 8.43 3.61 -4.46
CA LYS A 73 7.71 3.26 -3.23
C LYS A 73 7.55 1.72 -3.18
N PRO A 74 7.62 1.11 -1.99
CA PRO A 74 7.36 -0.31 -1.83
C PRO A 74 6.02 -0.73 -2.43
N MET A 75 5.97 -1.94 -2.97
CA MET A 75 4.73 -2.62 -3.31
C MET A 75 4.18 -3.29 -2.05
N LEU A 76 2.89 -3.17 -1.81
CA LEU A 76 2.19 -4.01 -0.83
C LEU A 76 1.55 -5.20 -1.54
N TYR A 77 1.92 -6.41 -1.15
CA TYR A 77 1.33 -7.66 -1.61
C TYR A 77 0.42 -8.22 -0.52
N VAL A 78 -0.89 -8.21 -0.75
CA VAL A 78 -1.91 -8.65 0.20
C VAL A 78 -2.43 -10.02 -0.22
N VAL A 79 -2.19 -11.02 0.62
CA VAL A 79 -2.47 -12.41 0.28
C VAL A 79 -2.88 -13.20 1.51
N THR A 80 -3.56 -14.32 1.29
CA THR A 80 -3.99 -15.23 2.36
C THR A 80 -2.98 -16.32 2.66
N GLU A 81 -2.03 -16.59 1.76
CA GLU A 81 -0.98 -17.59 1.94
C GLU A 81 0.35 -17.11 1.37
N CYS A 82 1.46 -17.29 2.09
CA CYS A 82 2.81 -17.12 1.56
C CYS A 82 3.77 -18.06 2.31
N GLU A 83 4.58 -18.82 1.58
CA GLU A 83 5.68 -19.57 2.20
C GLU A 83 6.75 -18.61 2.74
N PRO A 84 7.45 -18.97 3.85
CA PRO A 84 7.35 -20.22 4.60
C PRO A 84 6.21 -20.26 5.65
N PHE A 85 5.40 -19.20 5.77
CA PHE A 85 4.44 -19.04 6.86
C PHE A 85 3.21 -19.94 6.73
N THR A 86 2.66 -20.07 5.53
CA THR A 86 1.47 -20.88 5.24
C THR A 86 1.52 -21.42 3.82
N ASN A 87 1.04 -22.66 3.65
CA ASN A 87 0.92 -23.31 2.35
C ASN A 87 -0.11 -24.44 2.43
N LEU A 88 -1.34 -24.18 1.98
CA LEU A 88 -2.40 -25.18 1.82
C LEU A 88 -2.51 -25.63 0.36
N GLY A 89 -2.37 -24.70 -0.58
CA GLY A 89 -2.39 -24.94 -2.01
C GLY A 89 -1.20 -24.32 -2.74
N GLU A 90 -1.33 -24.09 -4.05
CA GLU A 90 -0.23 -23.51 -4.84
C GLU A 90 -0.02 -22.01 -4.58
N LEU A 91 -1.00 -21.32 -3.97
CA LEU A 91 -0.93 -19.89 -3.70
C LEU A 91 0.26 -19.54 -2.79
N GLY A 92 0.58 -20.35 -1.78
CA GLY A 92 1.70 -20.09 -0.87
C GLY A 92 3.05 -20.06 -1.59
N LYS A 93 3.30 -21.05 -2.46
CA LYS A 93 4.50 -21.14 -3.30
C LYS A 93 4.57 -20.02 -4.34
N VAL A 94 3.46 -19.76 -5.03
CA VAL A 94 3.39 -18.69 -6.05
C VAL A 94 3.64 -17.32 -5.41
N SER A 95 3.08 -17.07 -4.23
CA SER A 95 3.29 -15.84 -3.48
C SER A 95 4.75 -15.64 -3.12
N LYS A 96 5.41 -16.68 -2.60
CA LYS A 96 6.85 -16.64 -2.31
C LYS A 96 7.67 -16.33 -3.56
N ALA A 97 7.44 -17.06 -4.66
CA ALA A 97 8.15 -16.84 -5.91
C ALA A 97 7.89 -15.43 -6.48
N PHE A 98 6.67 -14.90 -6.36
CA PHE A 98 6.33 -13.55 -6.76
C PHE A 98 7.10 -12.50 -5.97
N VAL A 99 7.20 -12.67 -4.64
CA VAL A 99 7.91 -11.77 -3.73
C VAL A 99 9.42 -11.80 -4.01
N GLU A 100 10.02 -12.99 -4.14
CA GLU A 100 11.44 -13.18 -4.45
C GLU A 100 11.85 -12.59 -5.81
N ALA A 101 10.93 -12.55 -6.77
CA ALA A 101 11.17 -11.95 -8.08
C ALA A 101 11.17 -10.41 -8.08
N GLN A 102 10.82 -9.75 -6.96
CA GLN A 102 10.81 -8.29 -6.89
C GLN A 102 12.20 -7.71 -6.58
N GLU A 103 12.65 -6.77 -7.43
CA GLU A 103 13.95 -6.10 -7.27
C GLU A 103 13.97 -4.95 -6.24
N GLY A 104 12.84 -4.64 -5.58
CA GLY A 104 12.72 -3.52 -4.65
C GLY A 104 12.07 -3.90 -3.32
N ASP A 105 11.90 -2.94 -2.42
CA ASP A 105 11.24 -3.19 -1.14
C ASP A 105 9.80 -3.70 -1.35
N VAL A 106 9.46 -4.81 -0.71
CA VAL A 106 8.13 -5.41 -0.73
C VAL A 106 7.59 -5.48 0.68
N ILE A 107 6.33 -5.11 0.84
CA ILE A 107 5.56 -5.37 2.06
C ILE A 107 4.60 -6.50 1.74
N VAL A 108 4.60 -7.57 2.53
CA VAL A 108 3.65 -8.68 2.37
C VAL A 108 2.69 -8.65 3.56
N ALA A 109 1.40 -8.47 3.33
CA ALA A 109 0.39 -8.53 4.40
C ALA A 109 -0.32 -9.89 4.38
N LEU A 110 -0.35 -10.55 5.54
CA LEU A 110 -0.92 -11.89 5.75
C LEU A 110 -1.78 -11.92 7.02
N PRO A 111 -2.83 -12.76 7.08
CA PRO A 111 -3.45 -13.09 8.36
C PRO A 111 -2.46 -13.86 9.25
N LYS A 112 -2.47 -13.60 10.56
CA LYS A 112 -1.63 -14.32 11.53
C LYS A 112 -2.33 -15.59 11.98
N TYR A 113 -2.30 -16.64 11.15
CA TYR A 113 -2.94 -17.90 11.48
C TYR A 113 -2.29 -18.60 12.70
N LEU A 114 -2.97 -19.62 13.22
CA LEU A 114 -2.50 -20.42 14.35
C LEU A 114 -1.08 -20.96 14.15
N ASN A 115 -0.82 -21.65 13.04
CA ASN A 115 0.47 -22.25 12.73
C ASN A 115 1.61 -21.20 12.63
N ILE A 116 1.32 -20.02 12.08
CA ILE A 116 2.25 -18.88 12.05
C ILE A 116 2.58 -18.44 13.47
N SER A 117 1.55 -18.32 14.31
CA SER A 117 1.70 -17.90 15.71
C SER A 117 2.58 -18.85 16.51
N GLU A 118 2.39 -20.16 16.33
CA GLU A 118 3.16 -21.19 17.04
C GLU A 118 4.61 -21.30 16.54
N THR A 119 4.83 -21.14 15.23
CA THR A 119 6.15 -21.38 14.62
C THR A 119 7.03 -20.15 14.63
N PHE A 120 6.48 -19.00 14.21
CA PHE A 120 7.24 -17.77 13.96
C PHE A 120 6.92 -16.65 14.96
N GLY A 121 5.96 -16.85 15.87
CA GLY A 121 5.46 -15.79 16.75
C GLY A 121 6.53 -15.10 17.61
N ASN A 122 7.57 -15.83 18.01
CA ASN A 122 8.68 -15.29 18.80
C ASN A 122 9.69 -14.46 17.99
N GLU A 123 9.61 -14.51 16.66
CA GLU A 123 10.49 -13.77 15.73
C GLU A 123 9.87 -12.44 15.29
N MET A 124 8.62 -12.18 15.67
CA MET A 124 7.87 -11.02 15.21
C MET A 124 7.91 -9.86 16.22
N ASP A 125 8.10 -8.66 15.71
CA ASP A 125 7.86 -7.43 16.46
C ASP A 125 6.35 -7.14 16.51
N TRP A 126 5.78 -6.98 17.70
CA TRP A 126 4.46 -6.35 17.82
C TRP A 126 4.58 -4.84 17.53
N LEU A 127 3.71 -4.31 16.66
CA LEU A 127 3.69 -2.90 16.30
C LEU A 127 2.61 -2.11 17.03
N MET A 128 1.36 -2.59 16.98
CA MET A 128 0.22 -1.93 17.61
C MET A 128 -1.03 -2.81 17.61
N ASP A 129 -2.01 -2.42 18.42
CA ASP A 129 -3.39 -2.86 18.30
C ASP A 129 -4.30 -1.71 17.86
N LEU A 130 -5.25 -1.98 16.99
CA LEU A 130 -6.25 -1.00 16.54
C LEU A 130 -7.66 -1.61 16.48
N PRO A 131 -8.71 -0.83 16.79
CA PRO A 131 -10.08 -1.23 16.48
C PRO A 131 -10.32 -1.13 14.97
N VAL A 132 -10.97 -2.13 14.40
CA VAL A 132 -11.31 -2.21 12.98
C VAL A 132 -12.83 -2.32 12.88
N LYS A 133 -13.45 -1.34 12.22
CA LYS A 133 -14.89 -1.28 12.00
C LYS A 133 -15.24 -1.71 10.58
N PHE A 134 -16.13 -2.68 10.45
CA PHE A 134 -16.58 -3.24 9.18
C PHE A 134 -18.02 -3.71 9.36
N GLY A 135 -18.92 -3.25 8.49
CA GLY A 135 -20.34 -3.58 8.62
C GLY A 135 -20.93 -3.15 9.96
N THR A 136 -21.66 -4.07 10.59
CA THR A 136 -22.19 -3.93 11.94
C THR A 136 -21.24 -4.41 13.04
N HIS A 137 -19.99 -4.74 12.68
CA HIS A 137 -19.00 -5.35 13.56
C HIS A 137 -17.86 -4.41 13.88
N GLU A 138 -17.26 -4.62 15.05
CA GLU A 138 -15.98 -4.03 15.44
C GLU A 138 -15.13 -5.12 16.09
N ALA A 139 -13.90 -5.28 15.62
CA ALA A 139 -12.95 -6.22 16.18
C ALA A 139 -11.57 -5.56 16.35
N ARG A 140 -10.77 -6.06 17.28
CA ARG A 140 -9.38 -5.60 17.44
C ARG A 140 -8.46 -6.35 16.49
N ALA A 141 -7.64 -5.62 15.76
CA ALA A 141 -6.50 -6.17 15.04
C ALA A 141 -5.21 -5.93 15.83
N SER A 142 -4.38 -6.96 15.95
CA SER A 142 -3.01 -6.86 16.46
C SER A 142 -2.05 -7.00 15.29
N ILE A 143 -1.18 -6.00 15.11
CA ILE A 143 -0.30 -5.91 13.95
C ILE A 143 1.11 -6.31 14.36
N PHE A 144 1.65 -7.30 13.67
CA PHE A 144 3.00 -7.81 13.89
C PHE A 144 3.85 -7.64 12.64
N LYS A 145 5.17 -7.60 12.81
CA LYS A 145 6.12 -7.38 11.73
C LYS A 145 7.29 -8.35 11.84
N LEU A 146 7.72 -8.87 10.70
CA LEU A 146 8.96 -9.62 10.54
C LEU A 146 9.67 -9.10 9.28
N VAL A 147 10.99 -8.95 9.33
CA VAL A 147 11.76 -8.42 8.19
C VAL A 147 12.80 -9.44 7.76
N GLU A 148 12.80 -9.79 6.46
CA GLU A 148 13.78 -10.67 5.83
C GLU A 148 14.32 -9.99 4.57
N GLY A 149 15.58 -9.57 4.60
CA GLY A 149 16.19 -8.86 3.48
C GLY A 149 15.44 -7.57 3.13
N ASN A 150 14.94 -7.48 1.89
CA ASN A 150 14.12 -6.37 1.38
C ASN A 150 12.61 -6.59 1.56
N VAL A 151 12.19 -7.65 2.24
CA VAL A 151 10.78 -8.00 2.46
C VAL A 151 10.39 -7.68 3.90
N THR A 152 9.32 -6.90 4.06
CA THR A 152 8.65 -6.69 5.34
C THR A 152 7.34 -7.45 5.36
N TYR A 153 7.23 -8.47 6.20
CA TYR A 153 5.98 -9.16 6.44
C TYR A 153 5.19 -8.44 7.54
N LEU A 154 3.94 -8.10 7.24
CA LEU A 154 2.96 -7.59 8.19
C LEU A 154 1.90 -8.65 8.44
N PHE A 155 1.76 -9.06 9.70
CA PHE A 155 0.75 -10.03 10.09
C PHE A 155 -0.39 -9.36 10.83
N VAL A 156 -1.62 -9.62 10.37
CA VAL A 156 -2.85 -9.14 11.02
C VAL A 156 -3.39 -10.27 11.90
N GLY A 157 -3.26 -10.09 13.21
CA GLY A 157 -3.75 -11.02 14.21
C GLY A 157 -5.13 -10.66 14.75
N ASN A 158 -5.93 -11.69 14.98
CA ASN A 158 -7.15 -11.67 15.78
C ASN A 158 -7.45 -13.13 16.18
N ASP A 159 -7.53 -13.41 17.47
CA ASP A 159 -7.67 -14.79 17.94
C ASP A 159 -8.98 -15.43 17.49
N HIS A 160 -10.07 -14.66 17.43
CA HIS A 160 -11.36 -15.19 16.97
C HIS A 160 -11.32 -15.60 15.49
N TYR A 161 -10.67 -14.81 14.63
CA TYR A 161 -10.68 -15.04 13.19
C TYR A 161 -9.57 -15.95 12.67
N PHE A 162 -8.36 -15.88 13.23
CA PHE A 162 -7.18 -16.52 12.64
C PHE A 162 -6.53 -17.59 13.52
N HIS A 163 -6.89 -17.68 14.80
CA HIS A 163 -6.41 -18.75 15.69
C HIS A 163 -7.26 -20.02 15.52
N ARG A 164 -7.25 -20.58 14.30
CA ARG A 164 -8.05 -21.74 13.89
C ARG A 164 -7.17 -22.78 13.17
N ASN A 165 -7.64 -24.02 13.14
CA ASN A 165 -6.90 -25.14 12.53
C ASN A 165 -6.85 -25.09 11.00
N GLU A 166 -7.92 -24.60 10.37
CA GLU A 166 -8.01 -24.52 8.90
C GLU A 166 -7.80 -23.09 8.42
N ILE A 167 -7.34 -22.94 7.17
CA ILE A 167 -7.16 -21.63 6.54
C ILE A 167 -8.46 -21.15 5.88
N TYR A 168 -9.30 -22.02 5.31
CA TYR A 168 -10.54 -21.68 4.59
C TYR A 168 -11.70 -22.60 4.94
N GLY A 169 -12.90 -22.26 4.47
CA GLY A 169 -14.09 -23.11 4.54
C GLY A 169 -14.97 -22.84 5.75
N PHE A 170 -14.77 -21.71 6.44
CA PHE A 170 -15.65 -21.32 7.54
C PHE A 170 -16.85 -20.54 7.03
N ALA A 171 -17.97 -20.62 7.78
CA ALA A 171 -19.19 -19.89 7.46
C ALA A 171 -18.98 -18.36 7.47
N ASP A 172 -18.01 -17.87 8.26
CA ASP A 172 -17.65 -16.47 8.43
C ASP A 172 -16.43 -16.05 7.60
N ASP A 173 -16.06 -16.81 6.55
CA ASP A 173 -14.91 -16.47 5.70
C ASP A 173 -15.00 -15.05 5.13
N VAL A 174 -16.17 -14.63 4.66
CA VAL A 174 -16.39 -13.27 4.19
C VAL A 174 -16.12 -12.22 5.27
N GLU A 175 -16.51 -12.50 6.51
CA GLU A 175 -16.36 -11.58 7.64
C GLU A 175 -14.90 -11.41 8.04
N ARG A 176 -14.18 -12.51 8.26
CA ARG A 176 -12.78 -12.44 8.66
C ARG A 176 -11.88 -11.84 7.59
N PHE A 177 -12.17 -12.10 6.31
CA PHE A 177 -11.41 -11.47 5.23
C PHE A 177 -11.84 -10.02 5.01
N ALA A 178 -13.10 -9.63 5.24
CA ALA A 178 -13.47 -8.21 5.29
C ALA A 178 -12.69 -7.47 6.40
N PHE A 179 -12.63 -8.05 7.60
CA PHE A 179 -11.81 -7.57 8.71
C PHE A 179 -10.33 -7.43 8.31
N PHE A 180 -9.75 -8.45 7.68
CA PHE A 180 -8.35 -8.43 7.23
C PHE A 180 -8.06 -7.27 6.27
N ASN A 181 -8.86 -7.11 5.23
CA ASN A 181 -8.69 -6.04 4.25
C ASN A 181 -8.84 -4.66 4.90
N ARG A 182 -9.82 -4.50 5.80
CA ARG A 182 -10.05 -3.25 6.53
C ARG A 182 -8.89 -2.90 7.47
N ALA A 183 -8.38 -3.88 8.21
CA ALA A 183 -7.25 -3.71 9.11
C ALA A 183 -6.01 -3.21 8.37
N ILE A 184 -5.75 -3.73 7.16
CA ILE A 184 -4.65 -3.27 6.31
C ILE A 184 -4.84 -1.81 5.90
N LEU A 185 -6.03 -1.46 5.40
CA LEU A 185 -6.31 -0.09 4.98
C LEU A 185 -6.23 0.91 6.14
N ASP A 186 -6.67 0.52 7.33
CA ASP A 186 -6.62 1.36 8.53
C ASP A 186 -5.19 1.51 9.08
N VAL A 187 -4.38 0.45 9.06
CA VAL A 187 -3.04 0.47 9.66
C VAL A 187 -1.99 1.17 8.80
N LEU A 188 -2.13 1.12 7.47
CA LEU A 188 -1.15 1.66 6.53
C LEU A 188 -0.81 3.15 6.77
N PRO A 189 -1.79 4.07 6.91
CA PRO A 189 -1.51 5.46 7.26
C PRO A 189 -0.88 5.62 8.65
N LEU A 190 -1.27 4.79 9.62
CA LEU A 190 -0.81 4.87 11.02
C LEU A 190 0.67 4.48 11.15
N LEU A 191 1.12 3.50 10.36
CA LEU A 191 2.53 3.10 10.31
C LEU A 191 3.39 4.08 9.50
N GLY A 192 2.78 5.03 8.79
CA GLY A 192 3.49 5.94 7.88
C GLY A 192 4.17 5.23 6.70
N MET A 193 3.87 3.95 6.48
CA MET A 193 4.44 3.14 5.39
C MET A 193 3.90 3.64 4.07
N GLN A 194 4.71 4.26 3.22
CA GLN A 194 4.22 4.82 1.95
C GLN A 194 4.26 3.79 0.83
N VAL A 195 3.13 3.19 0.48
CA VAL A 195 3.05 2.21 -0.62
C VAL A 195 2.83 2.88 -1.99
N GLY A 196 3.39 2.29 -3.04
CA GLY A 196 3.22 2.75 -4.42
C GLY A 196 2.06 2.07 -5.14
N GLU A 197 1.92 0.78 -4.91
CA GLU A 197 0.91 -0.10 -5.48
C GLU A 197 0.50 -1.13 -4.44
N ILE A 198 -0.76 -1.56 -4.49
CA ILE A 198 -1.28 -2.69 -3.72
C ILE A 198 -1.67 -3.81 -4.69
N GLN A 199 -1.00 -4.94 -4.57
CA GLN A 199 -1.34 -6.18 -5.26
C GLN A 199 -2.23 -7.01 -4.34
N VAL A 200 -3.43 -7.35 -4.80
CA VAL A 200 -4.38 -8.23 -4.11
C VAL A 200 -4.51 -9.54 -4.87
N ASN A 201 -4.96 -10.59 -4.21
CA ASN A 201 -4.96 -11.96 -4.70
C ASN A 201 -6.28 -12.64 -4.32
N GLU A 202 -6.92 -13.26 -5.31
CA GLU A 202 -8.17 -14.01 -5.13
C GLU A 202 -9.34 -13.16 -4.61
N TRP A 203 -10.50 -13.79 -4.43
CA TRP A 203 -11.68 -13.15 -3.87
C TRP A 203 -11.48 -12.70 -2.41
N HIS A 204 -10.60 -13.37 -1.66
CA HIS A 204 -10.36 -13.07 -0.24
C HIS A 204 -9.84 -11.64 -0.04
N THR A 205 -9.00 -11.12 -0.93
CA THR A 205 -8.43 -9.77 -0.82
C THR A 205 -8.92 -8.81 -1.90
N SER A 206 -9.80 -9.28 -2.80
CA SER A 206 -10.49 -8.46 -3.81
C SER A 206 -11.45 -7.42 -3.19
N MET A 207 -11.80 -7.56 -1.92
CA MET A 207 -12.57 -6.57 -1.16
C MET A 207 -11.78 -5.27 -0.93
N LEU A 208 -10.45 -5.32 -0.87
CA LEU A 208 -9.62 -4.12 -0.64
C LEU A 208 -9.76 -3.07 -1.74
N PRO A 209 -9.64 -3.36 -3.06
CA PRO A 209 -9.88 -2.36 -4.08
C PRO A 209 -11.33 -1.83 -4.06
N LEU A 210 -12.31 -2.66 -3.70
CA LEU A 210 -13.69 -2.20 -3.50
C LEU A 210 -13.78 -1.19 -2.35
N MET A 211 -13.26 -1.54 -1.17
CA MET A 211 -13.22 -0.65 0.00
C MET A 211 -12.45 0.64 -0.31
N LEU A 212 -11.33 0.56 -1.03
CA LEU A 212 -10.60 1.72 -1.49
C LEU A 212 -11.44 2.64 -2.38
N HIS A 213 -12.23 2.05 -3.29
CA HIS A 213 -13.08 2.79 -4.21
C HIS A 213 -14.23 3.50 -3.49
N VAL A 214 -14.86 2.84 -2.51
CA VAL A 214 -16.09 3.36 -1.88
C VAL A 214 -15.79 4.21 -0.65
N ASP A 215 -14.93 3.75 0.26
CA ASP A 215 -14.74 4.35 1.58
C ASP A 215 -13.46 5.19 1.69
N TYR A 216 -12.36 4.75 1.05
CA TYR A 216 -11.06 5.39 1.22
C TYR A 216 -10.62 6.28 0.04
N HIS A 217 -11.45 6.45 -0.99
CA HIS A 217 -11.05 7.17 -2.20
C HIS A 217 -10.68 8.64 -1.94
N GLN A 218 -11.27 9.26 -0.91
CA GLN A 218 -10.97 10.64 -0.48
C GLN A 218 -9.82 10.71 0.53
N HIS A 219 -9.38 9.57 1.07
CA HIS A 219 -8.35 9.56 2.10
C HIS A 219 -6.99 9.92 1.46
N PRO A 220 -6.30 11.00 1.89
CA PRO A 220 -5.16 11.55 1.17
C PRO A 220 -3.99 10.57 0.94
N TYR A 221 -3.80 9.65 1.89
CA TYR A 221 -2.79 8.59 1.79
C TYR A 221 -2.97 7.72 0.54
N PHE A 222 -4.21 7.39 0.16
CA PHE A 222 -4.52 6.45 -0.93
C PHE A 222 -4.68 7.12 -2.29
N SER A 223 -4.67 8.46 -2.36
CA SER A 223 -4.97 9.26 -3.58
C SER A 223 -4.15 8.91 -4.82
N LYS A 224 -2.97 8.29 -4.66
CA LYS A 224 -2.08 7.87 -5.75
C LYS A 224 -1.77 6.37 -5.75
N VAL A 225 -2.40 5.61 -4.86
CA VAL A 225 -2.17 4.18 -4.76
C VAL A 225 -2.97 3.48 -5.85
N LYS A 226 -2.28 2.68 -6.65
CA LYS A 226 -2.89 1.81 -7.67
C LYS A 226 -3.10 0.42 -7.09
N THR A 227 -4.09 -0.29 -7.61
CA THR A 227 -4.42 -1.64 -7.18
C THR A 227 -4.39 -2.60 -8.35
N THR A 228 -3.79 -3.77 -8.16
CA THR A 228 -3.76 -4.84 -9.15
C THR A 228 -4.32 -6.10 -8.51
N LEU A 229 -5.34 -6.71 -9.12
CA LEU A 229 -5.92 -7.98 -8.69
C LEU A 229 -5.31 -9.13 -9.47
N ASN A 230 -4.70 -10.08 -8.77
CA ASN A 230 -4.15 -11.30 -9.32
C ASN A 230 -5.13 -12.44 -9.08
N ILE A 231 -5.48 -13.16 -10.15
CA ILE A 231 -6.40 -14.29 -10.11
C ILE A 231 -5.60 -15.53 -10.50
N HIS A 232 -5.48 -16.45 -9.57
CA HIS A 232 -4.79 -17.73 -9.73
C HIS A 232 -5.80 -18.85 -10.02
N ASN A 233 -7.00 -18.77 -9.45
CA ASN A 233 -8.08 -19.72 -9.69
C ASN A 233 -9.46 -19.02 -9.81
N LEU A 234 -10.02 -19.04 -11.01
CA LEU A 234 -11.29 -18.38 -11.34
C LEU A 234 -12.53 -19.11 -10.79
N GLU A 235 -12.39 -20.33 -10.27
CA GLU A 235 -13.52 -21.09 -9.70
C GLU A 235 -13.97 -20.52 -8.34
N TYR A 236 -13.05 -19.94 -7.56
CA TYR A 236 -13.34 -19.39 -6.23
C TYR A 236 -13.60 -17.89 -6.31
N GLN A 237 -14.88 -17.50 -6.30
CA GLN A 237 -15.26 -16.11 -6.60
C GLN A 237 -15.87 -15.34 -5.41
N GLY A 238 -16.16 -16.01 -4.29
CA GLY A 238 -16.81 -15.40 -3.14
C GLY A 238 -18.25 -14.96 -3.46
N TRP A 239 -19.14 -15.94 -3.64
CA TRP A 239 -20.57 -15.74 -3.89
C TRP A 239 -21.36 -15.64 -2.58
N TYR A 240 -22.08 -14.54 -2.38
CA TYR A 240 -22.82 -14.28 -1.15
C TYR A 240 -24.15 -13.55 -1.40
N ASP A 241 -25.02 -13.53 -0.39
CA ASP A 241 -26.24 -12.71 -0.41
C ASP A 241 -25.91 -11.21 -0.40
N ALA A 242 -26.83 -10.38 -0.89
CA ALA A 242 -26.67 -8.93 -0.89
C ALA A 242 -26.53 -8.32 0.53
N SER A 243 -27.03 -8.99 1.57
CA SER A 243 -26.96 -8.50 2.95
C SER A 243 -25.52 -8.29 3.43
N ILE A 244 -24.57 -9.10 2.94
CA ILE A 244 -23.16 -9.02 3.36
C ILE A 244 -22.52 -7.67 3.08
N LEU A 245 -23.00 -6.90 2.10
CA LEU A 245 -22.46 -5.57 1.83
C LEU A 245 -22.62 -4.67 3.03
N THR A 246 -23.83 -4.57 3.57
CA THR A 246 -24.12 -3.66 4.68
C THR A 246 -23.76 -4.30 6.02
N GLU A 247 -24.10 -5.57 6.22
CA GLU A 247 -23.90 -6.27 7.50
C GLU A 247 -22.43 -6.57 7.77
N VAL A 248 -21.66 -6.92 6.74
CA VAL A 248 -20.27 -7.39 6.91
C VAL A 248 -19.25 -6.37 6.40
N LEU A 249 -19.40 -5.88 5.16
CA LEU A 249 -18.40 -4.99 4.55
C LEU A 249 -18.57 -3.53 4.99
N GLY A 250 -19.75 -3.14 5.47
CA GLY A 250 -20.08 -1.74 5.79
C GLY A 250 -20.29 -0.87 4.56
N ILE A 251 -20.60 -1.50 3.43
CA ILE A 251 -20.80 -0.87 2.14
C ILE A 251 -22.29 -0.75 1.84
N SER A 252 -22.67 0.40 1.30
CA SER A 252 -24.05 0.70 0.88
C SER A 252 -24.56 -0.32 -0.14
N ARG A 253 -25.81 -0.76 0.02
CA ARG A 253 -26.47 -1.66 -0.93
C ARG A 253 -26.62 -1.05 -2.33
N GLU A 254 -26.46 0.26 -2.49
CA GLU A 254 -26.48 0.91 -3.81
C GLU A 254 -25.45 0.32 -4.79
N TYR A 255 -24.32 -0.19 -4.28
CA TYR A 255 -23.28 -0.82 -5.11
C TYR A 255 -23.66 -2.22 -5.59
N TYR A 256 -24.63 -2.86 -4.95
CA TYR A 256 -25.31 -4.02 -5.50
C TYR A 256 -26.32 -3.59 -6.56
N ASP A 257 -27.16 -2.61 -6.23
CA ASP A 257 -28.27 -2.19 -7.09
C ASP A 257 -27.80 -1.56 -8.41
N ASN A 258 -26.66 -0.87 -8.41
CA ASN A 258 -26.04 -0.32 -9.62
C ASN A 258 -25.21 -1.33 -10.44
N GLY A 259 -25.12 -2.59 -9.97
CA GLY A 259 -24.41 -3.67 -10.67
C GLY A 259 -22.91 -3.75 -10.40
N LEU A 260 -22.33 -2.89 -9.55
CA LEU A 260 -20.89 -2.92 -9.27
C LEU A 260 -20.46 -4.24 -8.63
N THR A 261 -21.22 -4.73 -7.64
CA THR A 261 -20.91 -5.95 -6.90
C THR A 261 -21.82 -7.14 -7.25
N ARG A 262 -22.97 -6.86 -7.86
CA ARG A 262 -23.99 -7.85 -8.21
C ARG A 262 -23.59 -8.69 -9.42
N MET A 263 -23.78 -10.00 -9.32
CA MET A 263 -23.71 -10.95 -10.42
C MET A 263 -24.84 -11.97 -10.27
N GLY A 264 -25.74 -12.05 -11.26
CA GLY A 264 -27.02 -12.74 -11.08
C GLY A 264 -27.83 -12.12 -9.94
N ASP A 265 -28.27 -12.94 -8.99
CA ASP A 265 -28.99 -12.49 -7.78
C ASP A 265 -28.11 -12.42 -6.53
N SER A 266 -26.79 -12.55 -6.69
CA SER A 266 -25.83 -12.59 -5.59
C SER A 266 -24.81 -11.45 -5.69
N VAL A 267 -24.12 -11.19 -4.58
CA VAL A 267 -22.84 -10.47 -4.59
C VAL A 267 -21.75 -11.44 -5.05
N ASN A 268 -20.86 -10.97 -5.91
CA ASN A 268 -19.65 -11.70 -6.29
C ASN A 268 -18.42 -10.84 -5.94
N LEU A 269 -17.66 -11.26 -4.94
CA LEU A 269 -16.56 -10.48 -4.39
C LEU A 269 -15.37 -10.39 -5.35
N LEU A 270 -15.10 -11.44 -6.12
CA LEU A 270 -14.05 -11.41 -7.15
C LEU A 270 -14.42 -10.41 -8.26
N LYS A 271 -15.65 -10.46 -8.77
CA LYS A 271 -16.19 -9.48 -9.73
C LYS A 271 -16.10 -8.05 -9.19
N SER A 272 -16.46 -7.84 -7.93
CA SER A 272 -16.35 -6.53 -7.27
C SER A 272 -14.92 -5.99 -7.32
N GLY A 273 -13.93 -6.85 -7.08
CA GLY A 273 -12.52 -6.49 -7.22
C GLY A 273 -12.06 -6.29 -8.66
N ILE A 274 -12.56 -7.08 -9.62
CA ILE A 274 -12.27 -6.91 -11.05
C ILE A 274 -12.72 -5.51 -11.52
N GLU A 275 -13.93 -5.10 -11.13
CA GLU A 275 -14.48 -3.80 -11.52
C GLU A 275 -13.68 -2.63 -10.90
N THR A 276 -13.29 -2.76 -9.64
CA THR A 276 -12.71 -1.66 -8.85
C THR A 276 -11.18 -1.59 -8.88
N ALA A 277 -10.49 -2.71 -9.15
CA ALA A 277 -9.03 -2.71 -9.28
C ALA A 277 -8.59 -1.89 -10.50
N HIS A 278 -7.40 -1.30 -10.46
CA HIS A 278 -6.87 -0.59 -11.63
C HIS A 278 -6.39 -1.53 -12.72
N LYS A 279 -5.87 -2.70 -12.33
CA LYS A 279 -5.39 -3.75 -13.22
C LYS A 279 -5.84 -5.12 -12.72
N VAL A 280 -5.98 -6.07 -13.64
CA VAL A 280 -6.23 -7.48 -13.37
C VAL A 280 -5.18 -8.30 -14.09
N VAL A 281 -4.63 -9.30 -13.42
CA VAL A 281 -3.65 -10.24 -13.95
C VAL A 281 -4.19 -11.66 -13.74
N LEU A 282 -4.10 -12.47 -14.78
CA LEU A 282 -4.48 -13.87 -14.78
C LEU A 282 -3.22 -14.74 -14.87
N THR A 283 -3.18 -15.82 -14.11
CA THR A 283 -2.28 -16.95 -14.37
C THR A 283 -2.71 -17.74 -15.61
N ASP A 284 -1.84 -18.60 -16.13
CA ASP A 284 -2.21 -19.49 -17.24
C ASP A 284 -3.39 -20.40 -16.88
N ILE A 285 -3.50 -20.81 -15.61
CA ILE A 285 -4.61 -21.62 -15.09
C ILE A 285 -5.92 -20.84 -15.19
N SER A 286 -5.98 -19.65 -14.60
CA SER A 286 -7.21 -18.84 -14.60
C SER A 286 -7.58 -18.32 -15.99
N ALA A 287 -6.59 -18.02 -16.84
CA ALA A 287 -6.82 -17.70 -18.25
C ALA A 287 -7.38 -18.91 -19.02
N GLY A 288 -6.94 -20.13 -18.71
CA GLY A 288 -7.53 -21.37 -19.23
C GLY A 288 -8.98 -21.56 -18.78
N GLN A 289 -9.26 -21.29 -17.51
CA GLN A 289 -10.60 -21.44 -16.92
C GLN A 289 -11.64 -20.51 -17.54
N MET A 290 -11.25 -19.38 -18.13
CA MET A 290 -12.17 -18.50 -18.87
C MET A 290 -12.97 -19.23 -19.96
N LYS A 291 -12.41 -20.31 -20.53
CA LYS A 291 -13.06 -21.07 -21.61
C LYS A 291 -14.05 -22.12 -21.12
N LEU A 292 -14.14 -22.34 -19.80
CA LEU A 292 -15.05 -23.33 -19.24
C LEU A 292 -16.50 -22.82 -19.31
N ASP A 293 -17.43 -23.68 -19.73
CA ASP A 293 -18.84 -23.34 -19.87
C ASP A 293 -19.44 -22.72 -18.59
N GLY A 294 -19.04 -23.22 -17.41
CA GLY A 294 -19.47 -22.67 -16.13
C GLY A 294 -19.04 -21.20 -15.94
N MET A 295 -17.83 -20.85 -16.36
CA MET A 295 -17.32 -19.47 -16.28
C MET A 295 -18.03 -18.58 -17.30
N VAL A 296 -18.14 -19.03 -18.55
CA VAL A 296 -18.87 -18.33 -19.63
C VAL A 296 -20.31 -18.04 -19.23
N ASN A 297 -21.03 -19.06 -18.76
CA ASN A 297 -22.44 -18.93 -18.40
C ASN A 297 -22.67 -18.08 -17.15
N SER A 298 -21.68 -17.99 -16.24
CA SER A 298 -21.77 -17.10 -15.08
C SER A 298 -21.67 -15.61 -15.43
N GLY A 299 -21.11 -15.28 -16.61
CA GLY A 299 -20.84 -13.92 -17.05
C GLY A 299 -19.52 -13.33 -16.55
N ILE A 300 -18.76 -14.02 -15.69
CA ILE A 300 -17.48 -13.50 -15.15
C ILE A 300 -16.46 -13.23 -16.26
N THR A 301 -16.47 -14.05 -17.32
CA THR A 301 -15.58 -13.92 -18.46
C THR A 301 -15.81 -12.62 -19.21
N ALA A 302 -17.07 -12.24 -19.43
CA ALA A 302 -17.39 -10.97 -20.09
C ALA A 302 -16.92 -9.77 -19.25
N VAL A 303 -17.03 -9.85 -17.92
CA VAL A 303 -16.51 -8.82 -17.01
C VAL A 303 -14.99 -8.70 -17.13
N LEU A 304 -14.28 -9.84 -17.13
CA LEU A 304 -12.82 -9.88 -17.28
C LEU A 304 -12.36 -9.34 -18.64
N GLU A 305 -12.98 -9.77 -19.73
CA GLU A 305 -12.64 -9.30 -21.08
C GLU A 305 -12.81 -7.78 -21.20
N ASN A 306 -13.93 -7.24 -20.72
CA ASN A 306 -14.16 -5.80 -20.66
C ASN A 306 -13.08 -5.09 -19.83
N LYS A 307 -12.69 -5.66 -18.69
CA LYS A 307 -11.67 -5.07 -17.82
C LYS A 307 -10.28 -5.06 -18.46
N VAL A 308 -9.89 -6.16 -19.11
CA VAL A 308 -8.58 -6.30 -19.78
C VAL A 308 -8.50 -5.40 -21.01
N LEU A 309 -9.57 -5.32 -21.82
CA LEU A 309 -9.64 -4.41 -22.96
C LEU A 309 -9.46 -2.95 -22.54
N ASN A 310 -10.07 -2.54 -21.43
CA ASN A 310 -9.96 -1.18 -20.89
C ASN A 310 -8.61 -0.87 -20.23
N GLN A 311 -7.75 -1.87 -19.97
CA GLN A 311 -6.37 -1.66 -19.49
C GLN A 311 -5.37 -1.36 -20.61
N ALA A 312 -5.72 -1.67 -21.87
CA ALA A 312 -4.85 -1.52 -23.03
C ALA A 312 -4.92 -0.12 -23.68
N VAL A 313 -5.69 0.81 -23.09
CA VAL A 313 -5.89 2.20 -23.53
C VAL A 313 -5.30 3.17 -22.51
#